data_AF-A0A6A5UFZ9-F1
#
_entry.id   AF-A0A6A5UFZ9-F1
#
_cell.length_a   1.000
_cell.length_b   1.000
_cell.length_c   1.000
_cell.angle_alpha   90.00
_cell.angle_beta   90.00
_cell.angle_gamma   90.00
#
_symmetry.space_group_name_H-M   'P 1'
#
loop_
_entity.id
_entity.type
_entity.pdbx_description
1 polymer ?
#
loop_
_entity_poly.entity_id
_entity_poly.type
_entity_poly.pdbx_seq_one_letter_code
_entity_poly.pdbx_strand_id
1 'polypeptide(L)'
;MKSLLFRLAALAAPASSTFVVQCTSRLFDQRADPVIDPGSASSHVHTISGGSNFNFSMTFEDARASKCTTCNIKQDLSNYWSPKLYYHAQDGSFQDVPIIGDNNGGNLGGMAIYYLTRGGPDNDKLRAFPPGFRMVAGDSSKRSETDDFAGRAVTHKCVGGASNGPDPKHLPNETCDQIRVQVTFPSCWDGKNMDSENHKSHVSYPKDGNYDGGRCPSTHPVHLATLFYEVYYDTKGFKNKWYGDKQPFVFANGDATGYGYHGDFLNGWDESALQKGLDKCVDGVANCAEQVFGTFNTQSETQACKLPSMIEEPVTGSLKALPGCNEVTYGPSPATSPKNCASPRLLSAITPQMAGYVDVTGKGYKYIGCGKDNANSRSLVDELLTGDDMTVEKCIDFCKGKKKSYAGIEYGSQCYCGNSLASDRAPAKGLNCLMKCGGNKDQTCGGADAISLYQACSGGACTNAVKRQSRKLLSLDMAMAKTAM
;
A
#
# COMPACT_ATOMS: atom_id res chain seq x y z
N MET A 1 1.04 61.82 -10.02
CA MET A 1 0.65 61.27 -8.70
C MET A 1 -0.12 59.98 -9.03
N LYS A 2 0.35 58.75 -8.73
CA LYS A 2 0.32 58.09 -7.39
C LYS A 2 -1.00 58.42 -6.66
N SER A 3 -1.89 57.50 -6.27
CA SER A 3 -1.92 56.03 -6.31
C SER A 3 -3.42 55.59 -6.39
N LEU A 4 -3.90 54.35 -6.22
CA LEU A 4 -3.33 53.10 -5.71
C LEU A 4 -4.12 51.90 -6.33
N LEU A 5 -3.45 50.83 -6.77
CA LEU A 5 -4.08 49.56 -7.15
C LEU A 5 -4.01 48.57 -5.97
N PHE A 6 -5.12 48.31 -5.29
CA PHE A 6 -5.19 47.21 -4.31
C PHE A 6 -5.32 45.86 -5.04
N ARG A 7 -4.18 45.27 -5.42
CA ARG A 7 -4.12 43.85 -5.73
C ARG A 7 -4.23 43.06 -4.41
N LEU A 8 -5.37 42.42 -4.17
CA LEU A 8 -5.42 41.32 -3.22
C LEU A 8 -4.66 40.13 -3.83
N ALA A 9 -3.35 40.10 -3.59
CA ALA A 9 -2.57 38.89 -3.79
C ALA A 9 -2.93 37.93 -2.65
N ALA A 10 -3.76 36.92 -2.95
CA ALA A 10 -3.93 35.76 -2.09
C ALA A 10 -2.61 34.95 -2.11
N LEU A 11 -1.64 35.41 -1.33
CA LEU A 11 -0.47 34.63 -0.96
C LEU A 11 -0.96 33.47 -0.11
N ALA A 12 -1.21 32.33 -0.75
CA ALA A 12 -1.22 31.05 -0.07
C ALA A 12 0.17 30.85 0.51
N ALA A 13 0.33 31.15 1.81
CA ALA A 13 1.53 30.81 2.54
C ALA A 13 1.69 29.29 2.50
N PRO A 14 2.87 28.76 2.15
CA PRO A 14 3.11 27.33 2.24
C PRO A 14 3.18 26.95 3.72
N ALA A 15 2.11 26.33 4.25
CA ALA A 15 2.18 25.66 5.54
C ALA A 15 3.24 24.55 5.43
N SER A 16 4.34 24.68 6.19
CA SER A 16 5.58 23.91 6.01
C SER A 16 6.05 23.25 7.32
N SER A 17 5.11 22.93 8.22
CA SER A 17 5.30 22.25 9.52
C SER A 17 5.00 20.77 9.39
N THR A 18 5.86 20.04 8.68
CA THR A 18 5.60 18.62 8.39
C THR A 18 6.87 17.86 8.02
N PHE A 19 6.98 16.63 8.48
CA PHE A 19 7.75 15.60 7.78
C PHE A 19 6.79 14.66 7.05
N VAL A 20 7.20 14.18 5.87
CA VAL A 20 6.41 13.29 5.03
C VAL A 20 7.01 11.89 5.07
N VAL A 21 6.21 10.92 5.48
CA VAL A 21 6.45 9.51 5.21
C VAL A 21 6.05 9.25 3.76
N GLN A 22 7.04 9.07 2.89
CA GLN A 22 6.79 8.69 1.50
C GLN A 22 6.81 7.17 1.39
N CYS A 23 5.65 6.57 1.14
CA CYS A 23 5.52 5.16 0.82
C CYS A 23 5.56 4.96 -0.70
N THR A 24 6.75 4.71 -1.26
CA THR A 24 6.99 4.72 -2.72
C THR A 24 6.30 3.59 -3.48
N SER A 25 5.65 2.66 -2.78
CA SER A 25 4.82 1.59 -3.32
C SER A 25 3.93 0.99 -2.22
N ARG A 26 3.18 -0.05 -2.58
CA ARG A 26 2.23 -0.81 -1.73
C ARG A 26 2.68 -2.25 -1.50
N LEU A 27 2.32 -2.85 -0.37
CA LEU A 27 2.56 -4.26 -0.06
C LEU A 27 1.81 -5.18 -1.03
N PHE A 28 0.53 -4.90 -1.25
CA PHE A 28 -0.38 -5.51 -2.23
C PHE A 28 -1.66 -4.65 -2.39
N ASP A 29 -2.49 -5.01 -3.37
CA ASP A 29 -3.92 -4.68 -3.39
C ASP A 29 -4.68 -5.96 -2.99
N GLN A 30 -5.65 -5.89 -2.06
CA GLN A 30 -6.58 -6.98 -1.74
C GLN A 30 -7.72 -6.52 -0.82
N ARG A 31 -8.76 -7.34 -0.63
CA ARG A 31 -9.74 -7.17 0.45
C ARG A 31 -9.13 -7.57 1.80
N ALA A 32 -8.41 -6.66 2.46
CA ALA A 32 -7.99 -6.84 3.84
C ALA A 32 -8.06 -5.55 4.64
N ASP A 33 -8.61 -5.66 5.85
CA ASP A 33 -8.70 -4.58 6.81
C ASP A 33 -8.67 -5.16 8.24
N PRO A 34 -7.51 -5.12 8.93
CA PRO A 34 -7.39 -5.61 10.30
C PRO A 34 -7.96 -4.65 11.36
N VAL A 35 -8.48 -3.50 10.95
CA VAL A 35 -9.18 -2.54 11.83
C VAL A 35 -10.67 -2.85 11.78
N ILE A 36 -11.31 -2.73 10.61
CA ILE A 36 -12.75 -2.91 10.41
C ILE A 36 -13.20 -4.37 10.42
N ASP A 37 -12.48 -5.26 9.71
CA ASP A 37 -12.93 -6.63 9.38
C ASP A 37 -11.95 -7.72 9.91
N PRO A 38 -11.51 -7.67 11.18
CA PRO A 38 -10.37 -8.45 11.67
C PRO A 38 -10.57 -9.96 11.56
N GLY A 39 -9.61 -10.62 10.90
CA GLY A 39 -9.61 -12.08 10.66
C GLY A 39 -10.43 -12.51 9.45
N SER A 40 -10.98 -11.57 8.67
CA SER A 40 -11.83 -11.83 7.50
C SER A 40 -11.44 -10.99 6.28
N ALA A 41 -11.96 -11.32 5.10
CA ALA A 41 -11.79 -10.47 3.92
C ALA A 41 -12.66 -9.23 4.02
N SER A 42 -12.06 -8.04 3.99
CA SER A 42 -12.77 -6.77 4.22
C SER A 42 -13.89 -6.52 3.22
N SER A 43 -14.81 -5.61 3.52
CA SER A 43 -15.95 -5.31 2.62
C SER A 43 -15.57 -4.97 1.17
N HIS A 44 -14.38 -4.39 0.93
CA HIS A 44 -13.89 -4.00 -0.39
C HIS A 44 -12.35 -3.96 -0.47
N VAL A 45 -11.81 -3.77 -1.68
CA VAL A 45 -10.36 -3.79 -1.95
C VAL A 45 -9.66 -2.52 -1.47
N HIS A 46 -8.60 -2.71 -0.70
CA HIS A 46 -7.69 -1.64 -0.30
C HIS A 46 -6.35 -1.75 -1.01
N THR A 47 -5.74 -0.59 -1.30
CA THR A 47 -4.31 -0.47 -1.55
C THR A 47 -3.61 -0.24 -0.22
N ILE A 48 -2.68 -1.13 0.14
CA ILE A 48 -2.10 -1.20 1.50
C ILE A 48 -0.59 -0.95 1.46
N SER A 49 -0.12 0.04 2.23
CA SER A 49 1.28 0.44 2.38
C SER A 49 1.79 0.21 3.81
N GLY A 50 3.11 0.27 4.01
CA GLY A 50 3.75 0.21 5.33
C GLY A 50 4.48 -1.10 5.64
N GLY A 51 4.42 -1.54 6.90
CA GLY A 51 5.15 -2.69 7.44
C GLY A 51 4.76 -4.07 6.87
N SER A 52 5.78 -4.87 6.52
CA SER A 52 5.65 -6.22 5.91
C SER A 52 5.17 -7.36 6.81
N ASN A 53 4.84 -7.12 8.08
CA ASN A 53 4.18 -8.12 8.91
C ASN A 53 2.64 -7.96 8.92
N PHE A 54 2.09 -7.12 8.02
CA PHE A 54 0.65 -7.02 7.78
C PHE A 54 0.00 -8.40 7.64
N ASN A 55 -1.11 -8.57 8.35
CA ASN A 55 -1.95 -9.75 8.37
C ASN A 55 -3.38 -9.36 8.80
N PHE A 56 -4.36 -10.23 8.55
CA PHE A 56 -5.78 -9.95 8.78
C PHE A 56 -6.17 -9.64 10.25
N SER A 57 -5.31 -9.92 11.22
CA SER A 57 -5.58 -9.65 12.65
C SER A 57 -4.36 -9.04 13.34
N MET A 58 -3.61 -8.21 12.62
CA MET A 58 -2.33 -7.67 13.09
C MET A 58 -2.48 -6.74 14.29
N THR A 59 -1.49 -6.77 15.19
CA THR A 59 -1.37 -5.85 16.32
C THR A 59 -0.24 -4.83 16.10
N PHE A 60 -0.05 -3.91 17.06
CA PHE A 60 1.12 -3.03 17.10
C PHE A 60 2.43 -3.82 17.15
N GLU A 61 2.49 -4.90 17.93
CA GLU A 61 3.67 -5.78 18.03
C GLU A 61 3.95 -6.46 16.70
N ASP A 62 2.91 -6.87 15.97
CA ASP A 62 3.07 -7.37 14.60
C ASP A 62 3.65 -6.28 13.69
N ALA A 63 3.09 -5.07 13.69
CA ALA A 63 3.58 -3.94 12.90
C ALA A 63 5.09 -3.68 13.18
N ARG A 64 5.46 -3.55 14.47
CA ARG A 64 6.85 -3.40 14.93
C ARG A 64 7.75 -4.61 14.62
N ALA A 65 7.20 -5.79 14.41
CA ALA A 65 7.96 -6.98 14.01
C ALA A 65 8.26 -7.06 12.51
N SER A 66 7.75 -6.13 11.69
CA SER A 66 8.03 -6.03 10.25
C SER A 66 9.53 -6.05 9.91
N LYS A 67 9.87 -6.59 8.73
CA LYS A 67 11.28 -6.78 8.29
C LYS A 67 11.71 -5.89 7.12
N CYS A 68 10.74 -5.19 6.55
CA CYS A 68 10.85 -4.05 5.65
C CYS A 68 9.56 -3.25 5.77
N THR A 69 9.57 -2.03 5.24
CA THR A 69 8.39 -1.16 5.05
C THR A 69 8.41 -0.62 3.62
N THR A 70 7.25 -0.31 3.04
CA THR A 70 7.20 0.39 1.75
C THR A 70 7.53 1.89 1.84
N CYS A 71 7.94 2.36 3.02
CA CYS A 71 8.08 3.77 3.34
C CYS A 71 9.50 4.20 3.72
N ASN A 72 9.84 5.45 3.42
CA ASN A 72 11.21 5.99 3.52
C ASN A 72 11.78 6.04 4.95
N ILE A 73 10.98 6.34 5.98
CA ILE A 73 11.47 6.47 7.36
C ILE A 73 11.56 5.09 8.04
N LYS A 74 12.78 4.66 8.40
CA LYS A 74 13.06 3.31 8.96
C LYS A 74 12.38 3.01 10.29
N GLN A 75 12.13 4.05 11.09
CA GLN A 75 11.49 3.96 12.39
C GLN A 75 9.97 3.78 12.27
N ASP A 76 9.39 4.05 11.11
CA ASP A 76 7.99 3.84 10.82
C ASP A 76 7.73 2.46 10.20
N LEU A 77 7.08 1.60 10.99
CA LEU A 77 6.58 0.31 10.56
C LEU A 77 5.04 0.25 10.65
N SER A 78 4.38 1.41 10.67
CA SER A 78 2.92 1.52 10.62
C SER A 78 2.37 0.96 9.32
N ASN A 79 1.04 0.81 9.26
CA ASN A 79 0.34 0.47 8.04
C ASN A 79 -0.73 1.52 7.74
N TYR A 80 -0.85 1.81 6.44
CA TYR A 80 -1.68 2.87 5.88
C TYR A 80 -2.43 2.30 4.69
N TRP A 81 -3.74 2.47 4.61
CA TRP A 81 -4.51 2.01 3.44
C TRP A 81 -5.67 2.92 3.06
N SER A 82 -6.15 2.72 1.84
CA SER A 82 -7.25 3.46 1.21
C SER A 82 -7.92 2.61 0.12
N PRO A 83 -9.17 2.91 -0.29
CA PRO A 83 -9.85 2.22 -1.37
C PRO A 83 -9.04 2.18 -2.68
N LYS A 84 -9.02 1.02 -3.33
CA LYS A 84 -8.52 0.91 -4.70
C LYS A 84 -9.48 1.62 -5.66
N LEU A 85 -8.95 2.33 -6.66
CA LEU A 85 -9.74 2.93 -7.74
C LEU A 85 -9.79 1.99 -8.96
N TYR A 86 -10.96 1.90 -9.57
CA TYR A 86 -11.22 1.16 -10.81
C TYR A 86 -11.81 2.10 -11.88
N TYR A 87 -11.55 1.79 -13.14
CA TYR A 87 -12.27 2.29 -14.29
C TYR A 87 -13.41 1.31 -14.64
N HIS A 88 -14.63 1.81 -14.80
CA HIS A 88 -15.82 1.04 -15.14
C HIS A 88 -16.09 1.16 -16.65
N ALA A 89 -15.91 0.07 -17.39
CA ALA A 89 -16.03 -0.06 -18.83
C ALA A 89 -17.50 0.01 -19.34
N GLN A 90 -17.73 0.38 -20.62
CA GLN A 90 -19.08 0.39 -21.20
C GLN A 90 -19.74 -1.00 -21.27
N ASP A 91 -18.92 -2.06 -21.31
CA ASP A 91 -19.38 -3.45 -21.27
C ASP A 91 -19.69 -3.95 -19.84
N GLY A 92 -19.58 -3.07 -18.83
CA GLY A 92 -19.79 -3.38 -17.41
C GLY A 92 -18.58 -4.01 -16.72
N SER A 93 -17.45 -4.22 -17.42
CA SER A 93 -16.22 -4.71 -16.79
C SER A 93 -15.50 -3.61 -15.99
N PHE A 94 -14.59 -4.00 -15.11
CA PHE A 94 -13.76 -3.08 -14.33
C PHE A 94 -12.29 -3.31 -14.66
N GLN A 95 -11.52 -2.24 -14.80
CA GLN A 95 -10.07 -2.28 -14.92
C GLN A 95 -9.45 -1.55 -13.74
N ASP A 96 -8.45 -2.13 -13.07
CA ASP A 96 -7.81 -1.45 -11.95
C ASP A 96 -6.99 -0.23 -12.42
N VAL A 97 -7.09 0.87 -11.68
CA VAL A 97 -6.29 2.08 -11.95
C VAL A 97 -4.97 1.95 -11.20
N PRO A 98 -3.80 2.09 -11.86
CA PRO A 98 -2.51 2.09 -11.20
C PRO A 98 -2.37 3.29 -10.25
N ILE A 99 -1.59 3.14 -9.19
CA ILE A 99 -1.09 4.29 -8.44
C ILE A 99 0.33 4.60 -8.95
N ILE A 100 0.70 5.89 -8.98
CA ILE A 100 2.01 6.33 -9.46
C ILE A 100 3.13 5.59 -8.71
N GLY A 101 4.26 5.33 -9.37
CA GLY A 101 5.44 4.66 -8.78
C GLY A 101 5.37 3.14 -8.65
N ASP A 102 4.20 2.51 -8.79
CA ASP A 102 4.07 1.04 -8.81
C ASP A 102 4.76 0.38 -10.01
N ASN A 103 4.92 1.13 -11.10
CA ASN A 103 5.57 0.70 -12.35
C ASN A 103 6.94 1.37 -12.56
N ASN A 104 7.71 1.59 -11.49
CA ASN A 104 8.94 2.42 -11.47
C ASN A 104 8.73 3.87 -11.98
N GLY A 105 7.49 4.36 -11.97
CA GLY A 105 7.06 5.62 -12.61
C GLY A 105 7.47 6.94 -11.94
N GLY A 106 8.59 6.97 -11.21
CA GLY A 106 9.16 8.19 -10.63
C GLY A 106 9.07 8.32 -9.10
N ASN A 107 9.52 9.47 -8.59
CA ASN A 107 9.78 9.70 -7.15
C ASN A 107 8.53 9.98 -6.30
N LEU A 108 7.38 10.27 -6.94
CA LEU A 108 6.09 10.55 -6.30
C LEU A 108 5.25 9.29 -6.08
N GLY A 109 5.91 8.15 -5.86
CA GLY A 109 5.26 6.84 -5.87
C GLY A 109 4.38 6.56 -4.65
N GLY A 110 3.33 5.77 -4.86
CA GLY A 110 2.46 5.18 -3.84
C GLY A 110 1.61 6.19 -3.08
N MET A 111 1.88 6.35 -1.79
CA MET A 111 1.13 7.18 -0.85
C MET A 111 2.09 8.08 -0.09
N ALA A 112 1.78 9.38 -0.01
CA ALA A 112 2.45 10.31 0.87
C ALA A 112 1.61 10.51 2.13
N ILE A 113 2.19 10.26 3.31
CA ILE A 113 1.56 10.49 4.60
C ILE A 113 2.28 11.64 5.30
N TYR A 114 1.55 12.73 5.43
CA TYR A 114 2.00 13.96 6.07
C TYR A 114 1.72 13.88 7.57
N TYR A 115 2.76 14.09 8.38
CA TYR A 115 2.67 14.23 9.83
C TYR A 115 2.69 15.73 10.17
N LEU A 116 1.54 16.39 10.02
CA LEU A 116 1.42 17.84 10.15
C LEU A 116 1.49 18.24 11.64
N THR A 117 2.42 19.12 12.02
CA THR A 117 2.66 19.50 13.42
C THR A 117 1.81 20.69 13.89
N ARG A 118 0.48 20.57 13.74
CA ARG A 118 -0.49 21.69 13.90
C ARG A 118 -1.13 21.73 15.31
N GLY A 119 -0.46 22.35 16.29
CA GLY A 119 -0.96 22.50 17.67
C GLY A 119 -2.17 23.45 17.87
N GLY A 120 -2.87 23.83 16.80
CA GLY A 120 -3.99 24.78 16.87
C GLY A 120 -3.60 26.21 17.28
N PRO A 121 -4.60 27.09 17.52
CA PRO A 121 -4.37 28.49 17.88
C PRO A 121 -3.62 28.70 19.20
N ASP A 122 -3.70 27.73 20.11
CA ASP A 122 -3.10 27.81 21.44
C ASP A 122 -1.68 27.17 21.48
N ASN A 123 -1.21 26.64 20.33
CA ASN A 123 0.08 25.97 20.15
C ASN A 123 0.30 24.81 21.15
N ASP A 124 -0.68 23.91 21.22
CA ASP A 124 -0.66 22.70 22.03
C ASP A 124 0.59 21.86 21.75
N LYS A 125 1.17 21.25 22.80
CA LYS A 125 2.22 20.25 22.59
C LYS A 125 1.59 18.97 22.01
N LEU A 126 1.98 18.63 20.79
CA LEU A 126 1.58 17.38 20.14
C LEU A 126 2.17 16.15 20.85
N ARG A 127 1.36 15.08 20.89
CA ARG A 127 1.75 13.75 21.35
C ARG A 127 1.89 12.77 20.18
N ALA A 128 2.91 11.92 20.23
CA ALA A 128 3.05 10.77 19.35
C ALA A 128 1.90 9.77 19.51
N PHE A 129 1.58 9.03 18.44
CA PHE A 129 0.60 7.95 18.52
C PHE A 129 1.09 6.85 19.48
N PRO A 130 0.31 6.52 20.54
CA PRO A 130 0.73 5.51 21.51
C PRO A 130 0.67 4.08 20.93
N PRO A 131 1.35 3.10 21.56
CA PRO A 131 1.31 1.69 21.15
C PRO A 131 -0.11 1.14 21.09
N GLY A 132 -0.46 0.47 20.00
CA GLY A 132 -1.81 -0.08 19.78
C GLY A 132 -2.81 0.88 19.13
N PHE A 133 -2.44 2.16 18.94
CA PHE A 133 -3.32 3.18 18.36
C PHE A 133 -3.73 2.86 16.92
N ARG A 134 -5.02 3.01 16.59
CA ARG A 134 -5.55 2.87 15.22
C ARG A 134 -6.78 3.75 15.03
N MET A 135 -7.02 4.23 13.82
CA MET A 135 -8.20 5.07 13.53
C MET A 135 -8.56 5.07 12.05
N VAL A 136 -9.79 5.48 11.73
CA VAL A 136 -10.31 5.57 10.37
C VAL A 136 -10.91 6.96 10.10
N ALA A 137 -10.59 7.56 8.95
CA ALA A 137 -11.11 8.85 8.50
C ALA A 137 -11.86 8.72 7.16
N GLY A 138 -12.93 9.50 6.95
CA GLY A 138 -13.88 9.31 5.85
C GLY A 138 -15.01 8.33 6.19
N ASP A 139 -15.85 7.98 5.22
CA ASP A 139 -17.01 7.07 5.40
C ASP A 139 -17.30 6.29 4.12
N SER A 140 -17.05 4.98 4.12
CA SER A 140 -17.18 4.11 2.94
C SER A 140 -18.62 3.97 2.41
N SER A 141 -19.64 4.27 3.21
CA SER A 141 -21.06 4.21 2.81
C SER A 141 -21.53 5.45 2.06
N LYS A 142 -20.83 6.58 2.21
CA LYS A 142 -21.32 7.89 1.81
C LYS A 142 -21.34 8.09 0.29
N ARG A 143 -22.36 8.78 -0.23
CA ARG A 143 -22.56 9.07 -1.67
C ARG A 143 -23.09 10.49 -1.95
N SER A 144 -23.00 11.39 -0.97
CA SER A 144 -23.45 12.77 -1.08
C SER A 144 -22.54 13.70 -0.27
N GLU A 145 -22.49 14.96 -0.68
CA GLU A 145 -21.72 15.98 0.04
C GLU A 145 -22.33 16.24 1.42
N THR A 146 -21.46 16.49 2.41
CA THR A 146 -21.83 17.11 3.68
C THR A 146 -20.83 18.22 4.00
N ASP A 147 -21.24 19.13 4.89
CA ASP A 147 -20.43 20.25 5.37
C ASP A 147 -20.06 20.13 6.85
N ASP A 148 -19.93 18.90 7.33
CA ASP A 148 -19.24 18.55 8.56
C ASP A 148 -17.72 18.41 8.31
N PHE A 149 -16.92 18.34 9.38
CA PHE A 149 -15.46 18.23 9.23
C PHE A 149 -15.04 16.96 8.48
N ALA A 150 -15.71 15.82 8.71
CA ALA A 150 -15.42 14.59 7.97
C ALA A 150 -15.74 14.71 6.46
N GLY A 151 -16.81 15.41 6.09
CA GLY A 151 -17.16 15.68 4.69
C GLY A 151 -16.27 16.70 4.00
N ARG A 152 -15.66 17.64 4.74
CA ARG A 152 -14.65 18.57 4.20
C ARG A 152 -13.24 17.96 4.15
N ALA A 153 -12.95 16.97 4.98
CA ALA A 153 -11.63 16.33 5.09
C ALA A 153 -11.25 15.40 3.93
N VAL A 154 -12.16 15.16 2.97
CA VAL A 154 -11.93 14.34 1.77
C VAL A 154 -12.05 15.22 0.54
N THR A 155 -10.98 15.30 -0.25
CA THR A 155 -10.91 16.11 -1.47
C THR A 155 -10.19 15.38 -2.60
N HIS A 156 -10.46 15.81 -3.83
CA HIS A 156 -9.95 15.27 -5.07
C HIS A 156 -9.35 16.40 -5.89
N LYS A 157 -8.36 16.12 -6.73
CA LYS A 157 -7.81 17.08 -7.68
C LYS A 157 -7.54 16.42 -9.03
N CYS A 158 -8.02 17.08 -10.08
CA CYS A 158 -7.68 16.72 -11.45
C CYS A 158 -6.30 17.30 -11.81
N VAL A 159 -5.27 16.47 -11.78
CA VAL A 159 -3.90 16.90 -12.12
C VAL A 159 -3.71 16.75 -13.63
N GLY A 160 -3.22 17.81 -14.28
CA GLY A 160 -3.14 17.89 -15.74
C GLY A 160 -4.49 18.17 -16.44
N GLY A 161 -5.54 18.50 -15.68
CA GLY A 161 -6.83 18.99 -16.19
C GLY A 161 -6.85 20.51 -16.40
N ALA A 162 -8.03 21.07 -16.74
CA ALA A 162 -8.18 22.51 -16.97
C ALA A 162 -8.48 23.30 -15.68
N SER A 163 -9.01 22.63 -14.65
CA SER A 163 -9.44 23.28 -13.40
C SER A 163 -8.26 23.80 -12.54
N ASN A 164 -8.21 25.11 -12.37
CA ASN A 164 -7.34 25.81 -11.41
C ASN A 164 -8.09 26.27 -10.14
N GLY A 165 -9.23 25.63 -9.83
CA GLY A 165 -10.08 25.93 -8.68
C GLY A 165 -9.61 25.24 -7.37
N PRO A 166 -10.39 25.39 -6.28
CA PRO A 166 -10.22 24.57 -5.08
C PRO A 166 -10.47 23.09 -5.41
N ASP A 167 -9.84 22.20 -4.65
CA ASP A 167 -9.95 20.75 -4.83
C ASP A 167 -11.40 20.29 -4.52
N PRO A 168 -12.18 19.75 -5.49
CA PRO A 168 -13.55 19.28 -5.26
C PRO A 168 -13.64 18.12 -4.27
N LYS A 169 -14.78 17.99 -3.57
CA LYS A 169 -15.08 16.86 -2.68
C LYS A 169 -15.51 15.57 -3.40
N HIS A 170 -15.71 15.64 -4.72
CA HIS A 170 -16.19 14.55 -5.58
C HIS A 170 -15.13 14.15 -6.62
N LEU A 171 -15.27 12.96 -7.22
CA LEU A 171 -14.43 12.52 -8.33
C LEU A 171 -14.49 13.53 -9.51
N PRO A 172 -13.37 13.82 -10.19
CA PRO A 172 -13.34 14.81 -11.27
C PRO A 172 -14.33 14.52 -12.41
N ASN A 173 -15.04 15.55 -12.85
CA ASN A 173 -15.96 15.52 -14.00
C ASN A 173 -15.28 15.90 -15.33
N GLU A 174 -13.95 16.02 -15.35
CA GLU A 174 -13.13 16.27 -16.53
C GLU A 174 -11.95 15.29 -16.60
N THR A 175 -11.35 15.12 -17.79
CA THR A 175 -10.23 14.18 -18.00
C THR A 175 -8.93 14.67 -17.34
N CYS A 176 -8.30 13.82 -16.53
CA CYS A 176 -7.05 14.12 -15.83
C CYS A 176 -5.88 13.25 -16.34
N ASP A 177 -4.63 13.70 -16.21
CA ASP A 177 -3.49 12.77 -16.23
C ASP A 177 -3.45 11.93 -14.95
N GLN A 178 -3.76 12.55 -13.80
CA GLN A 178 -3.86 11.83 -12.52
C GLN A 178 -5.06 12.35 -11.73
N ILE A 179 -5.73 11.46 -11.00
CA ILE A 179 -6.65 11.85 -9.94
C ILE A 179 -5.86 11.77 -8.63
N ARG A 180 -5.58 12.93 -8.04
CA ARG A 180 -5.07 13.01 -6.67
C ARG A 180 -6.26 12.96 -5.71
N VAL A 181 -6.17 12.16 -4.67
CA VAL A 181 -7.18 12.05 -3.62
C VAL A 181 -6.52 12.24 -2.27
N GLN A 182 -7.20 12.95 -1.38
CA GLN A 182 -6.72 13.32 -0.08
C GLN A 182 -7.72 12.93 1.01
N VAL A 183 -7.20 12.56 2.17
CA VAL A 183 -7.98 12.38 3.40
C VAL A 183 -7.19 12.89 4.61
N THR A 184 -7.75 13.86 5.33
CA THR A 184 -7.24 14.33 6.62
C THR A 184 -7.91 13.57 7.75
N PHE A 185 -7.12 13.12 8.74
CA PHE A 185 -7.64 12.40 9.90
C PHE A 185 -7.97 13.34 11.07
N PRO A 186 -8.88 12.92 11.97
CA PRO A 186 -9.02 13.48 13.32
C PRO A 186 -7.66 13.65 14.03
N SER A 187 -7.42 14.82 14.62
CA SER A 187 -6.15 15.16 15.30
C SER A 187 -6.27 15.31 16.82
N CYS A 188 -7.46 15.17 17.39
CA CYS A 188 -7.72 15.28 18.83
C CYS A 188 -8.12 13.92 19.41
N TRP A 189 -7.53 13.55 20.55
CA TRP A 189 -7.68 12.23 21.16
C TRP A 189 -8.17 12.31 22.61
N ASP A 190 -8.98 11.34 23.04
CA ASP A 190 -9.54 11.25 24.40
C ASP A 190 -8.49 11.07 25.52
N GLY A 191 -7.24 10.79 25.15
CA GLY A 191 -6.11 10.63 26.09
C GLY A 191 -6.07 9.28 26.81
N LYS A 192 -6.98 8.36 26.48
CA LYS A 192 -7.19 7.09 27.19
C LYS A 192 -7.24 5.87 26.26
N ASN A 193 -8.08 5.88 25.22
CA ASN A 193 -8.41 4.68 24.45
C ASN A 193 -7.58 4.62 23.16
N MET A 194 -6.86 3.51 22.93
CA MET A 194 -6.06 3.32 21.71
C MET A 194 -6.93 3.10 20.46
N ASP A 195 -8.18 2.73 20.68
CA ASP A 195 -9.16 2.40 19.66
C ASP A 195 -10.57 2.51 20.27
N SER A 196 -11.60 2.47 19.43
CA SER A 196 -13.01 2.42 19.82
C SER A 196 -13.73 1.39 18.96
N GLU A 197 -14.89 0.88 19.38
CA GLU A 197 -15.67 -0.14 18.63
C GLU A 197 -16.00 0.26 17.18
N ASN A 198 -16.11 1.57 16.90
CA ASN A 198 -16.33 2.10 15.54
C ASN A 198 -15.08 2.75 14.92
N HIS A 199 -13.91 2.57 15.54
CA HIS A 199 -12.58 3.11 15.16
C HIS A 199 -12.52 4.64 14.96
N LYS A 200 -13.50 5.37 15.51
CA LYS A 200 -13.70 6.81 15.31
C LYS A 200 -14.03 7.58 16.58
N SER A 201 -14.74 7.00 17.56
CA SER A 201 -15.26 7.76 18.72
C SER A 201 -14.25 8.05 19.84
N HIS A 202 -13.04 7.48 19.76
CA HIS A 202 -11.91 7.84 20.63
C HIS A 202 -11.10 9.03 20.09
N VAL A 203 -11.40 9.50 18.86
CA VAL A 203 -10.79 10.67 18.22
C VAL A 203 -11.85 11.67 17.76
N SER A 204 -11.41 12.91 17.54
CA SER A 204 -12.25 14.00 17.04
C SER A 204 -11.44 14.91 16.13
N TYR A 205 -12.11 15.52 15.15
CA TYR A 205 -11.56 16.71 14.50
C TYR A 205 -11.53 17.86 15.51
N PRO A 206 -10.64 18.86 15.34
CA PRO A 206 -10.69 20.09 16.13
C PRO A 206 -12.09 20.73 16.11
N LYS A 207 -12.50 21.34 17.23
CA LYS A 207 -13.85 21.92 17.39
C LYS A 207 -14.03 23.28 16.69
N ASP A 208 -12.92 23.95 16.40
CA ASP A 208 -12.84 25.21 15.68
C ASP A 208 -11.81 25.07 14.53
N GLY A 209 -11.71 26.07 13.66
CA GLY A 209 -10.93 25.96 12.42
C GLY A 209 -11.64 25.13 11.34
N ASN A 210 -10.88 24.53 10.43
CA ASN A 210 -11.41 23.78 9.28
C ASN A 210 -10.74 22.41 9.14
N TYR A 211 -11.16 21.43 9.98
CA TYR A 211 -10.73 20.01 10.06
C TYR A 211 -9.22 19.70 10.19
N ASP A 212 -8.36 20.63 9.80
CA ASP A 212 -6.93 20.50 9.53
C ASP A 212 -6.16 21.55 10.36
N GLY A 213 -6.55 21.68 11.63
CA GLY A 213 -6.02 22.67 12.58
C GLY A 213 -7.13 23.46 13.27
N GLY A 214 -7.01 23.57 14.59
CA GLY A 214 -7.98 24.19 15.51
C GLY A 214 -7.71 23.73 16.94
N ARG A 215 -8.54 24.12 17.90
CA ARG A 215 -8.48 23.60 19.27
C ARG A 215 -9.13 22.24 19.40
N CYS A 216 -8.63 21.43 20.32
CA CYS A 216 -9.32 20.22 20.70
C CYS A 216 -10.56 20.45 21.58
N PRO A 217 -11.61 19.61 21.46
CA PRO A 217 -12.73 19.60 22.40
C PRO A 217 -12.33 19.01 23.74
N SER A 218 -13.04 19.39 24.81
CA SER A 218 -12.77 18.88 26.17
C SER A 218 -12.99 17.37 26.32
N THR A 219 -13.73 16.75 25.40
CA THR A 219 -13.89 15.30 25.30
C THR A 219 -12.67 14.59 24.70
N HIS A 220 -11.84 15.32 23.95
CA HIS A 220 -10.65 14.81 23.26
C HIS A 220 -9.44 15.72 23.47
N PRO A 221 -8.99 15.94 24.72
CA PRO A 221 -8.11 17.04 25.09
C PRO A 221 -6.65 16.88 24.63
N VAL A 222 -6.25 15.74 24.05
CA VAL A 222 -4.86 15.48 23.65
C VAL A 222 -4.68 15.72 22.16
N HIS A 223 -3.85 16.71 21.80
CA HIS A 223 -3.49 16.97 20.41
C HIS A 223 -2.48 15.92 19.90
N LEU A 224 -2.82 15.24 18.81
CA LEU A 224 -1.95 14.34 18.06
C LEU A 224 -1.39 15.04 16.81
N ALA A 225 -0.45 14.40 16.14
CA ALA A 225 -0.10 14.79 14.77
C ALA A 225 -1.33 14.63 13.85
N THR A 226 -1.62 15.62 13.03
CA THR A 226 -2.67 15.46 12.01
C THR A 226 -2.10 14.61 10.88
N LEU A 227 -2.63 13.39 10.70
CA LEU A 227 -2.35 12.60 9.51
C LEU A 227 -3.12 13.14 8.32
N PHE A 228 -2.44 13.27 7.20
CA PHE A 228 -3.04 13.62 5.93
C PHE A 228 -2.43 12.73 4.84
N TYR A 229 -3.27 11.95 4.18
CA TYR A 229 -2.84 11.07 3.09
C TYR A 229 -3.03 11.80 1.77
N GLU A 230 -2.08 11.61 0.86
CA GLU A 230 -2.18 12.02 -0.53
C GLU A 230 -1.81 10.84 -1.44
N VAL A 231 -2.75 10.44 -2.30
CA VAL A 231 -2.63 9.30 -3.22
C VAL A 231 -2.87 9.77 -4.66
N TYR A 232 -2.02 9.35 -5.59
CA TYR A 232 -2.12 9.70 -7.02
C TYR A 232 -2.46 8.47 -7.86
N TYR A 233 -3.70 8.40 -8.34
CA TYR A 233 -4.15 7.39 -9.30
C TYR A 233 -3.80 7.84 -10.73
N ASP A 234 -3.09 7.00 -11.47
CA ASP A 234 -2.65 7.28 -12.85
C ASP A 234 -3.80 7.03 -13.84
N THR A 235 -4.47 8.11 -14.22
CA THR A 235 -5.62 8.08 -15.13
C THR A 235 -5.25 8.40 -16.58
N LYS A 236 -3.97 8.67 -16.87
CA LYS A 236 -3.49 9.10 -18.19
C LYS A 236 -3.81 8.08 -19.29
N GLY A 237 -3.70 6.79 -18.98
CA GLY A 237 -4.06 5.69 -19.88
C GLY A 237 -5.57 5.55 -20.17
N PHE A 238 -6.41 6.34 -19.51
CA PHE A 238 -7.88 6.28 -19.61
C PHE A 238 -8.49 7.55 -20.23
N LYS A 239 -7.70 8.57 -20.60
CA LYS A 239 -8.21 9.83 -21.20
C LYS A 239 -9.15 9.62 -22.39
N ASN A 240 -8.81 8.73 -23.31
CA ASN A 240 -9.62 8.42 -24.49
C ASN A 240 -10.72 7.35 -24.25
N LYS A 241 -11.01 7.03 -22.98
CA LYS A 241 -11.97 6.00 -22.56
C LYS A 241 -13.19 6.56 -21.83
N TRP A 242 -13.41 7.88 -21.86
CA TRP A 242 -14.59 8.52 -21.27
C TRP A 242 -15.83 8.38 -22.17
N TYR A 243 -17.04 8.48 -21.60
CA TYR A 243 -18.30 8.24 -22.32
C TYR A 243 -19.06 9.56 -22.55
N GLY A 244 -18.55 10.36 -23.47
CA GLY A 244 -18.86 11.79 -23.49
C GLY A 244 -18.39 12.41 -22.16
N ASP A 245 -19.24 13.23 -21.55
CA ASP A 245 -18.90 13.97 -20.32
C ASP A 245 -19.07 13.14 -19.03
N LYS A 246 -19.27 11.82 -19.14
CA LYS A 246 -19.42 10.94 -17.99
C LYS A 246 -18.07 10.47 -17.44
N GLN A 247 -17.82 10.89 -16.21
CA GLN A 247 -16.79 10.37 -15.31
C GLN A 247 -16.91 8.83 -15.20
N PRO A 248 -15.83 8.04 -15.47
CA PRO A 248 -15.92 6.58 -15.57
C PRO A 248 -15.23 5.81 -14.41
N PHE A 249 -14.74 6.48 -13.37
CA PHE A 249 -14.00 5.84 -12.28
C PHE A 249 -14.87 5.58 -11.04
N VAL A 250 -14.54 4.53 -10.30
CA VAL A 250 -15.30 4.06 -9.14
C VAL A 250 -14.33 3.50 -8.10
N PHE A 251 -14.51 3.83 -6.83
CA PHE A 251 -13.74 3.21 -5.75
C PHE A 251 -14.25 1.80 -5.43
N ALA A 252 -13.40 0.95 -4.86
CA ALA A 252 -13.67 -0.47 -4.65
C ALA A 252 -14.92 -0.78 -3.82
N ASN A 253 -15.36 0.14 -2.97
CA ASN A 253 -16.62 0.12 -2.21
C ASN A 253 -17.86 0.46 -3.06
N GLY A 254 -17.72 0.53 -4.39
CA GLY A 254 -18.80 0.88 -5.32
C GLY A 254 -19.10 2.37 -5.43
N ASP A 255 -18.23 3.25 -4.91
CA ASP A 255 -18.48 4.70 -4.94
C ASP A 255 -18.07 5.34 -6.27
N ALA A 256 -19.07 5.78 -7.05
CA ALA A 256 -18.88 6.56 -8.27
C ALA A 256 -18.97 8.09 -8.05
N THR A 257 -19.07 8.53 -6.79
CA THR A 257 -19.23 9.96 -6.43
C THR A 257 -17.95 10.58 -5.87
N GLY A 258 -17.14 9.80 -5.14
CA GLY A 258 -15.94 10.25 -4.43
C GLY A 258 -16.17 10.54 -2.95
N TYR A 259 -17.41 10.77 -2.53
CA TYR A 259 -17.73 11.07 -1.11
C TYR A 259 -17.53 9.87 -0.18
N GLY A 260 -17.45 8.66 -0.75
CA GLY A 260 -17.23 7.39 -0.05
C GLY A 260 -15.75 7.03 0.11
N TYR A 261 -14.82 7.93 -0.21
CA TYR A 261 -13.40 7.70 0.06
C TYR A 261 -13.10 7.77 1.56
N HIS A 262 -12.13 6.99 1.99
CA HIS A 262 -11.69 6.91 3.38
C HIS A 262 -10.23 6.48 3.44
N GLY A 263 -9.63 6.54 4.63
CA GLY A 263 -8.31 6.00 4.88
C GLY A 263 -8.20 5.47 6.31
N ASP A 264 -7.30 4.52 6.47
CA ASP A 264 -7.17 3.72 7.68
C ASP A 264 -5.72 3.70 8.16
N PHE A 265 -5.55 3.85 9.47
CA PHE A 265 -4.25 3.91 10.13
C PHE A 265 -4.14 2.84 11.21
N LEU A 266 -3.06 2.07 11.17
CA LEU A 266 -2.62 1.25 12.29
C LEU A 266 -1.18 1.63 12.65
N ASN A 267 -1.00 2.12 13.88
CA ASN A 267 0.29 2.61 14.35
C ASN A 267 1.33 1.49 14.45
N GLY A 268 2.51 1.74 13.90
CA GLY A 268 3.71 0.92 14.03
C GLY A 268 4.96 1.76 14.13
N TRP A 269 4.85 3.02 14.59
CA TRP A 269 6.00 3.88 14.87
C TRP A 269 6.83 3.39 16.05
N ASP A 270 8.12 3.74 16.02
CA ASP A 270 8.86 3.95 17.26
C ASP A 270 8.32 5.24 17.92
N GLU A 271 7.58 5.10 19.02
CA GLU A 271 6.93 6.23 19.72
C GLU A 271 7.96 7.31 20.10
N SER A 272 9.17 6.92 20.51
CA SER A 272 10.23 7.84 20.91
C SER A 272 10.80 8.62 19.72
N ALA A 273 10.97 7.95 18.57
CA ALA A 273 11.39 8.61 17.34
C ALA A 273 10.29 9.54 16.80
N LEU A 274 9.03 9.10 16.82
CA LEU A 274 7.89 9.92 16.41
C LEU A 274 7.77 11.17 17.29
N GLN A 275 7.81 11.05 18.62
CA GLN A 275 7.75 12.21 19.51
C GLN A 275 8.93 13.17 19.28
N LYS A 276 10.14 12.65 19.06
CA LYS A 276 11.31 13.45 18.67
C LYS A 276 11.10 14.16 17.31
N GLY A 277 10.36 13.55 16.40
CA GLY A 277 9.87 14.15 15.16
C GLY A 277 8.95 15.34 15.43
N LEU A 278 7.88 15.13 16.19
CA LEU A 278 6.90 16.16 16.51
C LEU A 278 7.51 17.33 17.32
N ASP A 279 8.45 17.04 18.21
CA ASP A 279 9.16 18.05 19.02
C ASP A 279 10.21 18.86 18.23
N LYS A 280 10.63 18.43 17.02
CA LYS A 280 11.75 19.06 16.26
C LYS A 280 11.47 19.44 14.81
N CYS A 281 10.54 18.77 14.13
CA CYS A 281 10.09 19.11 12.78
C CYS A 281 8.98 20.17 12.83
N VAL A 282 9.36 21.38 13.24
CA VAL A 282 8.49 22.57 13.23
C VAL A 282 8.60 23.32 11.90
N ASP A 283 7.66 24.23 11.65
CA ASP A 283 7.56 25.04 10.42
C ASP A 283 8.91 25.64 9.99
N GLY A 284 9.31 25.39 8.74
CA GLY A 284 10.48 26.02 8.12
C GLY A 284 11.85 25.44 8.50
N VAL A 285 11.93 24.36 9.29
CA VAL A 285 13.21 23.69 9.61
C VAL A 285 13.69 22.84 8.44
N ALA A 286 14.66 23.34 7.68
CA ALA A 286 15.27 22.62 6.57
C ALA A 286 15.88 21.28 6.99
N ASN A 287 15.60 20.22 6.22
CA ASN A 287 16.09 18.85 6.40
C ASN A 287 15.81 18.23 7.78
N CYS A 288 14.77 18.69 8.49
CA CYS A 288 14.46 18.22 9.86
C CYS A 288 14.35 16.69 9.95
N ALA A 289 13.73 16.04 8.96
CA ALA A 289 13.46 14.61 8.99
C ALA A 289 14.75 13.78 8.90
N GLU A 290 15.72 14.20 8.08
CA GLU A 290 17.05 13.58 8.00
C GLU A 290 17.82 13.78 9.32
N GLN A 291 17.77 14.99 9.90
CA GLN A 291 18.41 15.29 11.19
C GLN A 291 17.80 14.52 12.38
N VAL A 292 16.50 14.22 12.33
CA VAL A 292 15.77 13.56 13.42
C VAL A 292 15.82 12.04 13.30
N PHE A 293 15.53 11.49 12.13
CA PHE A 293 15.38 10.04 11.90
C PHE A 293 16.65 9.40 11.31
N GLY A 294 17.61 10.18 10.82
CA GLY A 294 18.87 9.67 10.25
C GLY A 294 18.69 9.05 8.86
N THR A 295 19.29 7.89 8.61
CA THR A 295 19.29 7.27 7.28
C THR A 295 17.91 6.74 6.90
N PHE A 296 17.42 7.11 5.73
CA PHE A 296 16.16 6.61 5.18
C PHE A 296 16.37 5.30 4.41
N ASN A 297 15.28 4.60 4.10
CA ASN A 297 15.25 3.57 3.06
C ASN A 297 15.32 4.26 1.70
N THR A 298 16.08 3.68 0.79
CA THR A 298 16.12 4.07 -0.63
C THR A 298 14.82 3.69 -1.33
N GLN A 299 14.53 4.33 -2.47
CA GLN A 299 13.33 4.01 -3.27
C GLN A 299 13.27 2.54 -3.70
N SER A 300 14.41 1.91 -4.01
CA SER A 300 14.47 0.51 -4.39
C SER A 300 14.18 -0.43 -3.22
N GLU A 301 14.71 -0.15 -2.01
CA GLU A 301 14.38 -0.91 -0.79
C GLU A 301 12.87 -0.83 -0.46
N THR A 302 12.27 0.35 -0.60
CA THR A 302 10.83 0.56 -0.33
C THR A 302 9.93 -0.06 -1.40
N GLN A 303 10.25 0.08 -2.69
CA GLN A 303 9.53 -0.59 -3.78
C GLN A 303 9.65 -2.11 -3.71
N ALA A 304 10.76 -2.63 -3.18
CA ALA A 304 11.01 -4.06 -3.06
C ALA A 304 10.43 -4.70 -1.79
N CYS A 305 9.87 -3.91 -0.88
CA CYS A 305 9.06 -4.42 0.22
C CYS A 305 7.66 -4.81 -0.27
N LYS A 306 7.53 -6.02 -0.84
CA LYS A 306 6.25 -6.58 -1.31
C LYS A 306 5.82 -7.76 -0.47
N LEU A 307 4.51 -8.02 -0.44
CA LEU A 307 3.95 -9.23 0.14
C LEU A 307 3.17 -10.04 -0.91
N PRO A 308 3.10 -11.36 -0.73
CA PRO A 308 2.12 -12.19 -1.44
C PRO A 308 0.70 -11.73 -1.10
N SER A 309 -0.23 -11.77 -2.06
CA SER A 309 -1.66 -11.74 -1.72
C SER A 309 -1.97 -12.87 -0.74
N MET A 310 -2.89 -12.64 0.20
CA MET A 310 -3.27 -13.59 1.26
C MET A 310 -4.69 -14.16 1.07
N ILE A 311 -5.27 -13.94 -0.11
CA ILE A 311 -6.69 -14.18 -0.43
C ILE A 311 -6.82 -14.67 -1.88
N GLU A 312 -7.64 -15.69 -2.11
CA GLU A 312 -7.92 -16.25 -3.46
C GLU A 312 -9.02 -15.43 -4.16
N GLU A 313 -8.70 -14.19 -4.58
CA GLU A 313 -9.63 -13.31 -5.28
C GLU A 313 -8.89 -12.43 -6.31
N PRO A 314 -9.36 -12.34 -7.58
CA PRO A 314 -8.77 -11.43 -8.57
C PRO A 314 -9.21 -9.99 -8.28
N VAL A 315 -8.23 -9.11 -8.04
CA VAL A 315 -8.47 -7.68 -7.71
C VAL A 315 -7.80 -6.70 -8.69
N THR A 316 -7.10 -7.21 -9.72
CA THR A 316 -6.45 -6.44 -10.79
C THR A 316 -6.71 -7.08 -12.16
N GLY A 317 -6.43 -6.34 -13.23
CA GLY A 317 -6.77 -6.75 -14.60
C GLY A 317 -8.22 -6.43 -14.96
N SER A 318 -8.81 -7.19 -15.89
CA SER A 318 -10.22 -7.03 -16.27
C SER A 318 -11.12 -7.92 -15.39
N LEU A 319 -11.99 -7.28 -14.61
CA LEU A 319 -12.92 -7.93 -13.68
C LEU A 319 -14.36 -7.79 -14.19
N LYS A 320 -15.21 -8.79 -13.95
CA LYS A 320 -16.63 -8.74 -14.33
C LYS A 320 -17.54 -8.02 -13.33
N ALA A 321 -17.03 -7.77 -12.13
CA ALA A 321 -17.68 -7.08 -11.03
C ALA A 321 -16.60 -6.53 -10.09
N LEU A 322 -16.94 -5.57 -9.23
CA LEU A 322 -16.06 -5.16 -8.15
C LEU A 322 -15.95 -6.30 -7.11
N PRO A 323 -14.74 -6.62 -6.60
CA PRO A 323 -14.58 -7.61 -5.55
C PRO A 323 -15.37 -7.22 -4.29
N GLY A 324 -15.85 -8.21 -3.53
CA GLY A 324 -16.78 -7.98 -2.41
C GLY A 324 -18.24 -7.75 -2.82
N CYS A 325 -18.60 -8.01 -4.08
CA CYS A 325 -19.96 -7.81 -4.61
C CYS A 325 -20.46 -6.36 -4.47
N ASN A 326 -19.54 -5.40 -4.52
CA ASN A 326 -19.85 -3.98 -4.38
C ASN A 326 -20.57 -3.47 -5.64
N GLU A 327 -21.82 -3.01 -5.49
CA GLU A 327 -22.58 -2.41 -6.58
C GLU A 327 -22.17 -0.95 -6.80
N VAL A 328 -22.06 -0.55 -8.07
CA VAL A 328 -21.75 0.84 -8.44
C VAL A 328 -22.93 1.74 -8.08
N THR A 329 -22.71 2.70 -7.20
CA THR A 329 -23.74 3.56 -6.61
C THR A 329 -23.38 5.03 -6.81
N TYR A 330 -24.33 5.78 -7.38
CA TYR A 330 -24.17 7.18 -7.79
C TYR A 330 -24.79 8.20 -6.81
N GLY A 331 -25.28 7.73 -5.66
CA GLY A 331 -25.92 8.56 -4.64
C GLY A 331 -27.31 9.07 -5.01
N PRO A 332 -27.86 10.04 -4.24
CA PRO A 332 -27.27 10.64 -3.03
C PRO A 332 -27.39 9.76 -1.77
N SER A 333 -28.23 8.72 -1.82
CA SER A 333 -28.43 7.77 -0.71
C SER A 333 -27.14 7.03 -0.38
N PRO A 334 -26.83 6.78 0.91
CA PRO A 334 -25.72 5.93 1.30
C PRO A 334 -25.82 4.53 0.68
N ALA A 335 -24.67 3.95 0.35
CA ALA A 335 -24.59 2.58 -0.14
C ALA A 335 -25.00 1.58 0.96
N THR A 336 -25.77 0.58 0.56
CA THR A 336 -26.17 -0.53 1.42
C THR A 336 -25.17 -1.67 1.32
N SER A 337 -24.87 -2.35 2.42
CA SER A 337 -24.00 -3.54 2.43
C SER A 337 -24.48 -4.60 1.44
N PRO A 338 -23.58 -5.18 0.61
CA PRO A 338 -23.93 -6.26 -0.31
C PRO A 338 -24.56 -7.46 0.41
N LYS A 339 -25.69 -7.96 -0.11
CA LYS A 339 -26.36 -9.15 0.45
C LYS A 339 -25.80 -10.42 -0.19
N ASN A 340 -25.59 -11.46 0.63
CA ASN A 340 -25.20 -12.80 0.20
C ASN A 340 -23.90 -12.87 -0.64
N CYS A 341 -22.95 -11.95 -0.43
CA CYS A 341 -21.65 -12.06 -1.08
C CYS A 341 -20.84 -13.24 -0.52
N ALA A 342 -20.23 -14.03 -1.39
CA ALA A 342 -19.32 -15.08 -0.97
C ALA A 342 -18.03 -14.47 -0.41
N SER A 343 -17.67 -14.80 0.83
CA SER A 343 -16.36 -14.44 1.37
C SER A 343 -15.28 -15.27 0.65
N PRO A 344 -14.27 -14.64 0.05
CA PRO A 344 -13.18 -15.35 -0.61
C PRO A 344 -12.33 -16.08 0.42
N ARG A 345 -11.66 -17.15 -0.02
CA ARG A 345 -10.87 -17.98 0.87
C ARG A 345 -9.64 -17.23 1.38
N LEU A 346 -9.55 -17.08 2.70
CA LEU A 346 -8.30 -16.67 3.35
C LEU A 346 -7.30 -17.82 3.32
N LEU A 347 -6.06 -17.50 2.96
CA LEU A 347 -5.02 -18.51 2.75
C LEU A 347 -4.23 -18.73 4.03
N SER A 348 -4.54 -19.85 4.70
CA SER A 348 -3.85 -20.30 5.93
C SER A 348 -2.39 -20.71 5.70
N ALA A 349 -2.03 -21.03 4.45
CA ALA A 349 -0.66 -21.27 4.01
C ALA A 349 -0.41 -20.56 2.67
N ILE A 350 0.81 -20.06 2.48
CA ILE A 350 1.21 -19.38 1.24
C ILE A 350 1.53 -20.44 0.18
N THR A 351 0.80 -20.44 -0.93
CA THR A 351 1.10 -21.29 -2.09
C THR A 351 2.39 -20.82 -2.79
N PRO A 352 3.05 -21.68 -3.60
CA PRO A 352 4.22 -21.26 -4.38
C PRO A 352 3.97 -19.98 -5.18
N GLN A 353 2.85 -19.97 -5.92
CA GLN A 353 2.42 -18.86 -6.77
C GLN A 353 2.29 -17.55 -5.99
N MET A 354 1.65 -17.60 -4.82
CA MET A 354 1.54 -16.45 -3.91
C MET A 354 2.92 -15.97 -3.49
N ALA A 355 3.79 -16.87 -2.99
CA ALA A 355 5.15 -16.58 -2.54
C ALA A 355 6.10 -16.07 -3.64
N GLY A 356 5.64 -15.92 -4.88
CA GLY A 356 6.43 -15.38 -5.99
C GLY A 356 7.37 -16.40 -6.63
N TYR A 357 7.05 -17.70 -6.56
CA TYR A 357 7.84 -18.75 -7.21
C TYR A 357 6.97 -19.87 -7.77
N VAL A 358 7.56 -20.76 -8.56
CA VAL A 358 6.89 -21.94 -9.11
C VAL A 358 7.53 -23.18 -8.50
N ASP A 359 6.73 -24.13 -8.01
CA ASP A 359 7.27 -25.35 -7.42
C ASP A 359 7.79 -26.30 -8.51
N VAL A 360 9.11 -26.31 -8.67
CA VAL A 360 9.85 -27.11 -9.65
C VAL A 360 10.63 -28.26 -8.99
N THR A 361 10.26 -28.64 -7.77
CA THR A 361 10.91 -29.74 -7.02
C THR A 361 10.80 -31.08 -7.75
N GLY A 362 9.69 -31.33 -8.44
CA GLY A 362 9.53 -32.46 -9.36
C GLY A 362 10.49 -32.47 -10.57
N LYS A 363 11.07 -31.31 -10.94
CA LYS A 363 12.15 -31.20 -11.94
C LYS A 363 13.55 -31.35 -11.32
N GLY A 364 13.65 -31.48 -10.00
CA GLY A 364 14.92 -31.63 -9.27
C GLY A 364 15.59 -30.31 -8.89
N TYR A 365 14.84 -29.21 -8.86
CA TYR A 365 15.30 -27.91 -8.38
C TYR A 365 14.36 -27.40 -7.29
N LYS A 366 14.90 -26.76 -6.25
CA LYS A 366 14.13 -26.05 -5.22
C LYS A 366 14.30 -24.55 -5.37
N TYR A 367 13.25 -23.79 -5.14
CA TYR A 367 13.35 -22.35 -4.96
C TYR A 367 14.11 -22.02 -3.67
N ILE A 368 15.13 -21.18 -3.77
CA ILE A 368 15.95 -20.75 -2.62
C ILE A 368 15.67 -19.30 -2.20
N GLY A 369 14.99 -18.51 -3.03
CA GLY A 369 14.52 -17.16 -2.72
C GLY A 369 14.84 -16.13 -3.81
N CYS A 370 14.59 -14.87 -3.52
CA CYS A 370 14.88 -13.74 -4.41
C CYS A 370 16.28 -13.19 -4.11
N GLY A 371 17.17 -13.12 -5.10
CA GLY A 371 18.53 -12.55 -5.00
C GLY A 371 18.67 -11.22 -5.73
N LYS A 372 19.73 -10.46 -5.42
CA LYS A 372 20.00 -9.16 -6.07
C LYS A 372 20.86 -9.36 -7.32
N ASP A 373 20.27 -9.08 -8.47
CA ASP A 373 20.98 -9.05 -9.75
C ASP A 373 21.09 -7.60 -10.27
N ASN A 374 21.93 -7.35 -11.26
CA ASN A 374 22.08 -6.07 -11.96
C ASN A 374 23.02 -6.28 -13.16
N ALA A 375 22.81 -5.52 -14.23
CA ALA A 375 23.56 -5.66 -15.49
C ALA A 375 25.09 -5.62 -15.34
N ASN A 376 25.62 -4.88 -14.36
CA ASN A 376 27.06 -4.70 -14.14
C ASN A 376 27.70 -5.77 -13.23
N SER A 377 26.90 -6.57 -12.54
CA SER A 377 27.36 -7.57 -11.58
C SER A 377 26.29 -8.64 -11.39
N ARG A 378 26.25 -9.56 -12.36
CA ARG A 378 25.31 -10.68 -12.47
C ARG A 378 25.53 -11.74 -11.38
N SER A 379 24.45 -12.34 -10.91
CA SER A 379 24.47 -13.40 -9.87
C SER A 379 24.90 -14.76 -10.43
N LEU A 380 24.52 -15.05 -11.68
CA LEU A 380 24.79 -16.27 -12.42
C LEU A 380 25.31 -15.87 -13.82
N VAL A 381 26.42 -16.45 -14.27
CA VAL A 381 27.16 -15.97 -15.46
C VAL A 381 27.50 -17.03 -16.50
N ASP A 382 27.21 -18.31 -16.25
CA ASP A 382 27.73 -19.40 -17.10
C ASP A 382 26.96 -19.55 -18.42
N GLU A 383 25.63 -19.40 -18.37
CA GLU A 383 24.72 -19.64 -19.49
C GLU A 383 23.57 -18.64 -19.44
N LEU A 384 23.06 -18.22 -20.61
CA LEU A 384 21.94 -17.33 -20.77
C LEU A 384 20.97 -17.85 -21.83
N LEU A 385 19.68 -17.82 -21.53
CA LEU A 385 18.58 -18.00 -22.48
C LEU A 385 17.60 -16.82 -22.29
N THR A 386 17.21 -16.17 -23.38
CA THR A 386 16.20 -15.10 -23.37
C THR A 386 15.05 -15.42 -24.33
N GLY A 387 13.85 -14.94 -24.02
CA GLY A 387 12.69 -15.07 -24.91
C GLY A 387 11.39 -14.57 -24.29
N ASP A 388 10.50 -14.05 -25.13
CA ASP A 388 9.18 -13.54 -24.71
C ASP A 388 8.22 -14.66 -24.27
N ASP A 389 8.54 -15.92 -24.56
CA ASP A 389 7.82 -17.13 -24.14
C ASP A 389 8.43 -17.78 -22.88
N MET A 390 9.28 -17.06 -22.13
CA MET A 390 9.92 -17.61 -20.92
C MET A 390 8.90 -18.05 -19.86
N THR A 391 9.15 -19.22 -19.28
CA THR A 391 8.48 -19.75 -18.07
C THR A 391 9.54 -20.24 -17.09
N VAL A 392 9.17 -20.46 -15.82
CA VAL A 392 10.11 -21.01 -14.84
C VAL A 392 10.55 -22.41 -15.26
N GLU A 393 9.65 -23.27 -15.71
CA GLU A 393 9.96 -24.63 -16.18
C GLU A 393 10.94 -24.61 -17.36
N LYS A 394 10.74 -23.70 -18.33
CA LYS A 394 11.62 -23.55 -19.49
C LYS A 394 13.05 -23.21 -19.06
N CYS A 395 13.21 -22.31 -18.08
CA CYS A 395 14.52 -21.99 -17.54
C CYS A 395 15.15 -23.16 -16.79
N ILE A 396 14.39 -23.84 -15.93
CA ILE A 396 14.87 -25.01 -15.17
C ILE A 396 15.31 -26.13 -16.11
N ASP A 397 14.54 -26.47 -17.14
CA ASP A 397 14.89 -27.51 -18.10
C ASP A 397 16.14 -27.13 -18.91
N PHE A 398 16.30 -25.84 -19.28
CA PHE A 398 17.52 -25.32 -19.91
C PHE A 398 18.75 -25.47 -19.01
N CYS A 399 18.72 -24.93 -17.79
CA CYS A 399 19.85 -25.02 -16.85
C CYS A 399 20.18 -26.47 -16.46
N LYS A 400 19.17 -27.34 -16.35
CA LYS A 400 19.32 -28.79 -16.13
C LYS A 400 20.00 -29.47 -17.33
N GLY A 401 19.60 -29.15 -18.55
CA GLY A 401 20.26 -29.62 -19.78
C GLY A 401 21.73 -29.16 -19.85
N LYS A 402 22.01 -27.95 -19.38
CA LYS A 402 23.38 -27.40 -19.22
C LYS A 402 24.14 -27.91 -17.98
N LYS A 403 23.55 -28.82 -17.19
CA LYS A 403 24.14 -29.43 -15.97
C LYS A 403 24.62 -28.39 -14.94
N LYS A 404 23.83 -27.34 -14.71
CA LYS A 404 24.18 -26.25 -13.79
C LYS A 404 23.58 -26.43 -12.39
N SER A 405 24.30 -26.06 -11.34
CA SER A 405 23.82 -26.18 -9.96
C SER A 405 22.74 -25.14 -9.59
N TYR A 406 22.67 -24.03 -10.32
CA TYR A 406 21.73 -22.94 -10.11
C TYR A 406 21.07 -22.51 -11.42
N ALA A 407 19.81 -22.10 -11.28
CA ALA A 407 19.02 -21.42 -12.30
C ALA A 407 18.43 -20.15 -11.68
N GLY A 408 18.33 -19.08 -12.46
CA GLY A 408 17.81 -17.81 -12.01
C GLY A 408 16.99 -17.16 -13.11
N ILE A 409 15.78 -16.67 -12.79
CA ILE A 409 14.94 -15.96 -13.76
C ILE A 409 14.82 -14.49 -13.38
N GLU A 410 15.04 -13.61 -14.34
CA GLU A 410 15.01 -12.15 -14.22
C GLU A 410 14.14 -11.53 -15.34
N TYR A 411 13.62 -10.33 -15.08
CA TYR A 411 12.95 -9.46 -16.06
C TYR A 411 11.79 -10.10 -16.85
N GLY A 412 11.15 -11.14 -16.31
CA GLY A 412 10.08 -11.87 -16.97
C GLY A 412 10.52 -12.76 -18.14
N SER A 413 11.65 -12.47 -18.79
CA SER A 413 12.07 -13.04 -20.09
C SER A 413 13.50 -13.61 -20.10
N GLN A 414 14.27 -13.50 -19.01
CA GLN A 414 15.70 -13.83 -18.97
C GLN A 414 15.98 -14.97 -18.01
N CYS A 415 16.68 -16.00 -18.48
CA CYS A 415 17.09 -17.17 -17.72
C CYS A 415 18.62 -17.27 -17.67
N TYR A 416 19.17 -17.22 -16.47
CA TYR A 416 20.59 -17.35 -16.19
C TYR A 416 20.87 -18.68 -15.49
N CYS A 417 22.01 -19.30 -15.78
CA CYS A 417 22.45 -20.50 -15.07
C CYS A 417 23.88 -20.35 -14.55
N GLY A 418 24.23 -21.09 -13.50
CA GLY A 418 25.59 -21.11 -12.96
C GLY A 418 25.87 -22.28 -12.03
N ASN A 419 27.14 -22.52 -11.73
CA ASN A 419 27.56 -23.55 -10.77
C ASN A 419 27.87 -23.01 -9.37
N SER A 420 28.01 -21.70 -9.23
CA SER A 420 28.23 -20.98 -7.98
C SER A 420 27.24 -19.82 -7.85
N LEU A 421 27.07 -19.34 -6.62
CA LEU A 421 26.34 -18.13 -6.28
C LEU A 421 27.16 -17.41 -5.20
N ALA A 422 27.53 -16.15 -5.44
CA ALA A 422 28.30 -15.38 -4.48
C ALA A 422 27.47 -15.03 -3.24
N SER A 423 28.11 -14.85 -2.08
CA SER A 423 27.41 -14.63 -0.81
C SER A 423 26.66 -13.30 -0.73
N ASP A 424 27.13 -12.27 -1.43
CA ASP A 424 26.45 -10.97 -1.64
C ASP A 424 25.30 -11.05 -2.65
N ARG A 425 25.20 -12.17 -3.39
CA ARG A 425 24.13 -12.50 -4.35
C ARG A 425 23.16 -13.55 -3.83
N ALA A 426 23.40 -14.06 -2.62
CA ALA A 426 22.51 -14.99 -1.95
C ALA A 426 21.10 -14.38 -1.76
N PRO A 427 20.04 -15.20 -1.64
CA PRO A 427 18.69 -14.70 -1.44
C PRO A 427 18.57 -13.77 -0.22
N ALA A 428 17.97 -12.59 -0.44
CA ALA A 428 17.80 -11.55 0.57
C ALA A 428 16.33 -11.10 0.68
N LYS A 429 16.01 -10.42 1.79
CA LYS A 429 14.66 -9.89 2.05
C LYS A 429 14.53 -8.50 1.44
N GLY A 430 13.31 -8.10 1.08
CA GLY A 430 13.06 -6.79 0.46
C GLY A 430 13.66 -6.71 -0.94
N LEU A 431 13.45 -7.76 -1.76
CA LEU A 431 13.80 -7.80 -3.18
C LEU A 431 12.55 -8.19 -3.97
N ASN A 432 12.28 -7.47 -5.07
CA ASN A 432 11.06 -7.65 -5.86
C ASN A 432 11.24 -8.69 -6.98
N CYS A 433 11.07 -9.97 -6.63
CA CYS A 433 10.94 -11.04 -7.62
C CYS A 433 9.47 -11.35 -7.94
N LEU A 434 8.62 -10.34 -8.20
CA LEU A 434 7.18 -10.53 -8.50
C LEU A 434 6.78 -10.20 -9.95
N MET A 435 7.73 -9.96 -10.85
CA MET A 435 7.45 -9.70 -12.27
C MET A 435 6.88 -10.95 -12.94
N LYS A 436 5.82 -10.77 -13.73
CA LYS A 436 5.17 -11.88 -14.47
C LYS A 436 6.05 -12.38 -15.60
N CYS A 437 6.07 -13.69 -15.81
CA CYS A 437 6.83 -14.30 -16.90
C CYS A 437 6.32 -13.87 -18.28
N GLY A 438 7.15 -13.96 -19.30
CA GLY A 438 6.80 -13.71 -20.69
C GLY A 438 5.70 -14.68 -21.16
N GLY A 439 6.02 -15.98 -21.15
CA GLY A 439 5.19 -17.06 -21.69
C GLY A 439 4.11 -17.60 -20.75
N ASN A 440 4.10 -17.22 -19.47
CA ASN A 440 3.01 -17.55 -18.54
C ASN A 440 2.78 -16.42 -17.53
N LYS A 441 1.64 -15.72 -17.65
CA LYS A 441 1.30 -14.57 -16.78
C LYS A 441 0.84 -14.97 -15.37
N ASP A 442 0.52 -16.24 -15.15
CA ASP A 442 0.24 -16.74 -13.80
C ASP A 442 1.53 -16.90 -13.00
N GLN A 443 2.64 -17.22 -13.69
CA GLN A 443 3.95 -17.44 -13.09
C GLN A 443 4.74 -16.15 -12.85
N THR A 444 5.80 -16.30 -12.05
CA THR A 444 6.64 -15.21 -11.56
C THR A 444 8.12 -15.48 -11.89
N CYS A 445 8.79 -14.48 -12.45
CA CYS A 445 10.08 -14.58 -13.15
C CYS A 445 10.99 -13.37 -12.86
N GLY A 446 11.31 -13.15 -11.57
CA GLY A 446 12.26 -12.11 -11.12
C GLY A 446 11.71 -10.69 -11.15
N GLY A 447 12.57 -9.72 -11.46
CA GLY A 447 12.30 -8.28 -11.46
C GLY A 447 13.36 -7.49 -12.25
N ALA A 448 13.47 -6.18 -11.99
CA ALA A 448 14.37 -5.27 -12.74
C ALA A 448 15.84 -5.28 -12.29
N ASP A 449 16.10 -5.63 -11.03
CA ASP A 449 17.44 -5.84 -10.43
C ASP A 449 17.35 -7.02 -9.41
N ALA A 450 16.53 -8.02 -9.75
CA ALA A 450 16.08 -9.05 -8.82
C ALA A 450 15.84 -10.38 -9.54
N ILE A 451 16.49 -11.44 -9.07
CA ILE A 451 16.51 -12.75 -9.72
C ILE A 451 15.86 -13.82 -8.85
N SER A 452 14.87 -14.54 -9.40
CA SER A 452 14.21 -15.67 -8.74
C SER A 452 15.15 -16.88 -8.79
N LEU A 453 15.80 -17.22 -7.68
CA LEU A 453 16.86 -18.23 -7.64
C LEU A 453 16.34 -19.63 -7.28
N TYR A 454 16.81 -20.60 -8.04
CA TYR A 454 16.55 -22.03 -7.86
C TYR A 454 17.87 -22.80 -7.81
N GLN A 455 17.94 -23.82 -6.96
CA GLN A 455 19.12 -24.66 -6.75
C GLN A 455 18.80 -26.12 -7.07
N ALA A 456 19.68 -26.79 -7.80
CA ALA A 456 19.59 -28.22 -8.07
C ALA A 456 19.65 -29.04 -6.75
N CYS A 457 18.81 -30.06 -6.65
CA CYS A 457 18.68 -30.89 -5.46
C CYS A 457 19.65 -32.09 -5.51
N SER A 458 20.51 -32.21 -4.49
CA SER A 458 21.52 -33.26 -4.35
C SER A 458 21.11 -34.31 -3.33
N GLY A 459 20.51 -35.42 -3.79
CA GLY A 459 20.41 -36.68 -3.02
C GLY A 459 19.53 -36.66 -1.76
N GLY A 460 18.61 -35.72 -1.61
CA GLY A 460 17.71 -35.61 -0.46
C GLY A 460 16.39 -34.93 -0.80
N ALA A 461 15.57 -34.65 0.22
CA ALA A 461 14.28 -33.98 0.05
C ALA A 461 14.46 -32.60 -0.63
N CYS A 462 13.84 -32.45 -1.80
CA CYS A 462 13.91 -31.23 -2.59
C CYS A 462 12.84 -30.26 -2.06
N THR A 463 13.20 -29.41 -1.09
CA THR A 463 12.25 -28.56 -0.36
C THR A 463 12.51 -27.07 -0.62
N ASN A 464 11.46 -26.33 -0.99
CA ASN A 464 11.50 -24.89 -1.25
C ASN A 464 11.71 -24.07 0.03
N ALA A 465 12.46 -22.96 -0.07
CA ALA A 465 12.85 -22.13 1.07
C ALA A 465 11.76 -21.16 1.58
N VAL A 466 10.51 -21.60 1.68
CA VAL A 466 9.38 -20.76 2.12
C VAL A 466 9.28 -20.74 3.64
N LYS A 467 9.81 -19.70 4.28
CA LYS A 467 9.65 -19.46 5.73
C LYS A 467 8.81 -18.22 6.03
N ARG A 468 7.48 -18.37 5.99
CA ARG A 468 6.58 -17.71 6.96
C ARG A 468 6.09 -18.80 7.93
N GLN A 469 6.88 -19.11 8.95
CA GLN A 469 6.38 -19.83 10.12
C GLN A 469 5.55 -18.84 10.95
N SER A 470 4.23 -18.82 10.75
CA SER A 470 3.33 -18.33 11.78
C SER A 470 3.45 -19.29 12.97
N ARG A 471 4.21 -18.89 14.00
CA ARG A 471 4.40 -19.72 15.22
C ARG A 471 3.07 -20.12 15.89
N LYS A 472 1.99 -19.41 15.59
CA LYS A 472 0.62 -19.63 16.07
C LYS A 472 -0.08 -20.86 15.45
N LEU A 473 0.26 -21.31 14.23
CA LEU A 473 -0.33 -22.54 13.67
C LEU A 473 0.29 -23.82 14.23
N LEU A 474 1.62 -23.85 14.43
CA LEU A 474 2.31 -24.97 15.08
C LEU A 474 1.73 -25.30 16.47
N SER A 475 1.23 -24.29 17.21
CA SER A 475 0.52 -24.51 18.48
C SER A 475 -0.90 -25.04 18.32
N LEU A 476 -1.61 -24.78 17.21
CA LEU A 476 -2.93 -25.36 16.95
C LEU A 476 -2.81 -26.82 16.49
N ASP A 477 -1.87 -27.13 15.59
CA ASP A 477 -1.65 -28.51 15.14
C ASP A 477 -1.20 -29.41 16.30
N MET A 478 -0.33 -28.90 17.20
CA MET A 478 0.04 -29.61 18.44
C MET A 478 -1.10 -29.72 19.47
N ALA A 479 -2.09 -28.83 19.44
CA ALA A 479 -3.27 -28.92 20.30
C ALA A 479 -4.25 -29.99 19.79
N MET A 480 -4.50 -30.02 18.47
CA MET A 480 -5.36 -31.05 17.84
C MET A 480 -4.73 -32.45 17.90
N ALA A 481 -3.40 -32.57 17.74
CA ALA A 481 -2.70 -33.84 17.91
C ALA A 481 -2.78 -34.40 19.34
N LYS A 482 -3.01 -33.54 20.36
CA LYS A 482 -3.23 -33.95 21.76
C LYS A 482 -4.68 -34.28 22.12
N THR A 483 -5.63 -34.09 21.19
CA THR A 483 -7.04 -34.44 21.38
C THR A 483 -7.44 -35.74 20.67
N ALA A 484 -6.47 -36.44 20.05
CA ALA A 484 -6.66 -37.64 19.24
C ALA A 484 -5.85 -38.86 19.74
N MET A 485 -5.58 -38.92 21.05
CA MET A 485 -5.01 -40.06 21.78
C MET A 485 -5.80 -40.30 23.07
#